data_AF-A0A8X6XAE4-F1
#
_entry.id   AF-A0A8X6XAE4-F1
#
_cell.length_a   1.000
_cell.length_b   1.000
_cell.length_c   1.000
_cell.angle_alpha   90.00
_cell.angle_beta   90.00
_cell.angle_gamma   90.00
#
_symmetry.space_group_name_H-M   'P 1'
#
loop_
_entity.id
_entity.type
_entity.pdbx_description
1 polymer ?
#
loop_
_entity_poly.entity_id
_entity_poly.type
_entity_poly.pdbx_seq_one_letter_code
_entity_poly.pdbx_strand_id
1 'polypeptide(L)'
;MNMTYMSKHVFASCERTIGTILDACFESNLAECINEEKCLSRQDIDTDGYYCLSAIVDGGWCKRSYGHGYNASSGVAVIIGMATQKIIFIGIRNKVCLICRAVETGRIPDKNHICYKNWKGVFLLVWRVISL
;
A
#
# COMPACT_ATOMS: atom_id res chain seq x y z
N MET A 1 -25.10 -15.54 23.92
CA MET A 1 -24.90 -14.16 23.43
C MET A 1 -25.40 -14.12 22.00
N ASN A 2 -26.52 -13.46 21.71
CA ASN A 2 -27.15 -13.48 20.38
C ASN A 2 -26.62 -12.27 19.59
N MET A 3 -25.47 -12.44 18.92
CA MET A 3 -24.81 -11.38 18.17
C MET A 3 -25.45 -11.29 16.78
N THR A 4 -26.10 -10.17 16.48
CA THR A 4 -26.65 -9.91 15.16
C THR A 4 -25.51 -9.53 14.21
N TYR A 5 -25.30 -10.34 13.17
CA TYR A 5 -24.26 -10.10 12.18
C TYR A 5 -24.78 -9.23 11.04
N MET A 6 -23.97 -8.25 10.65
CA MET A 6 -24.20 -7.47 9.44
C MET A 6 -24.16 -8.39 8.21
N SER A 7 -25.02 -8.13 7.23
CA SER A 7 -24.97 -8.89 5.97
C SER A 7 -23.67 -8.57 5.20
N LYS A 8 -23.16 -9.56 4.46
CA LYS A 8 -21.91 -9.44 3.68
C LYS A 8 -21.94 -8.23 2.74
N HIS A 9 -23.09 -7.95 2.12
CA HIS A 9 -23.22 -6.83 1.18
C HIS A 9 -23.09 -5.48 1.88
N VAL A 10 -23.75 -5.31 3.04
CA VAL A 10 -23.66 -4.06 3.81
C VAL A 10 -22.24 -3.87 4.32
N PHE A 11 -21.61 -4.92 4.85
CA PHE A 11 -20.21 -4.85 5.30
C PHE A 11 -19.27 -4.42 4.17
N ALA A 12 -19.34 -5.07 3.01
CA ALA A 12 -18.49 -4.73 1.86
C ALA A 12 -18.80 -3.33 1.29
N SER A 13 -20.01 -2.81 1.49
CA SER A 13 -20.33 -1.43 1.14
C SER A 13 -19.67 -0.44 2.10
N CYS A 14 -19.81 -0.67 3.41
CA CYS A 14 -19.17 0.16 4.43
C CYS A 14 -17.64 0.13 4.32
N GLU A 15 -17.05 -1.04 4.11
CA GLU A 15 -15.60 -1.22 3.92
C GLU A 15 -15.08 -0.39 2.75
N ARG A 16 -15.80 -0.36 1.62
CA ARG A 16 -15.42 0.46 0.46
C ARG A 16 -15.49 1.95 0.76
N THR A 17 -16.57 2.40 1.40
CA THR A 17 -16.73 3.82 1.75
C THR A 17 -15.64 4.28 2.71
N ILE A 18 -15.37 3.49 3.75
CA ILE A 18 -14.31 3.78 4.72
C ILE A 18 -12.95 3.75 4.03
N GLY A 19 -12.71 2.79 3.14
CA GLY A 19 -11.48 2.69 2.35
C GLY A 19 -11.19 3.97 1.58
N THR A 20 -12.17 4.52 0.84
CA THR A 20 -11.99 5.77 0.09
C THR A 20 -11.63 6.96 1.00
N ILE A 21 -12.27 7.06 2.17
CA ILE A 21 -11.98 8.14 3.12
C ILE A 21 -10.56 7.99 3.68
N LEU A 22 -10.19 6.76 4.07
CA LEU A 22 -8.85 6.48 4.58
C LEU A 22 -7.77 6.77 3.54
N ASP A 23 -7.97 6.34 2.29
CA ASP A 23 -7.02 6.59 1.21
C ASP A 23 -6.79 8.08 0.99
N ALA A 24 -7.86 8.89 0.98
CA ALA A 24 -7.76 10.35 0.85
C ALA A 24 -7.00 10.99 2.03
N CYS A 25 -7.27 10.55 3.27
CA CYS A 25 -6.54 11.01 4.45
C CYS A 25 -5.07 10.57 4.44
N PHE A 26 -4.78 9.38 3.94
CA PHE A 26 -3.40 8.91 3.80
C PHE A 26 -2.64 9.74 2.78
N GLU A 27 -3.24 10.03 1.62
CA GLU A 27 -2.62 10.85 0.59
C GLU A 27 -2.27 12.25 1.10
N SER A 28 -3.20 12.91 1.81
CA SER A 28 -2.93 14.23 2.40
C SER A 28 -1.82 14.19 3.45
N ASN A 29 -1.89 13.23 4.38
CA ASN A 29 -0.91 13.14 5.46
C ASN A 29 0.48 12.76 4.95
N LEU A 30 0.57 11.86 3.96
CA LEU A 30 1.84 11.47 3.36
C LEU A 30 2.46 12.64 2.61
N ALA A 31 1.66 13.44 1.88
CA ALA A 31 2.17 14.63 1.18
C ALA A 31 2.76 15.66 2.16
N GLU A 32 2.08 15.91 3.29
CA GLU A 32 2.59 16.79 4.35
C GLU A 32 3.89 16.25 4.96
N CYS A 33 3.93 14.95 5.30
CA CYS A 33 5.13 14.32 5.86
C CYS A 33 6.31 14.36 4.88
N ILE A 34 6.07 14.14 3.59
CA ILE A 34 7.09 14.25 2.54
C ILE A 34 7.62 15.69 2.47
N ASN A 35 6.74 16.69 2.51
CA ASN A 35 7.15 18.08 2.42
C ASN A 35 7.98 18.52 3.63
N GLU A 36 7.57 18.13 4.84
CA GLU A 36 8.36 18.36 6.05
C GLU A 36 9.74 17.68 5.97
N GLU A 37 9.81 16.42 5.53
CA GLU A 37 11.07 15.71 5.33
C GLU A 37 11.96 16.42 4.31
N LYS A 38 11.40 16.89 3.19
CA LYS A 38 12.11 17.69 2.18
C LYS A 38 12.69 18.96 2.79
N CYS A 39 11.92 19.71 3.59
CA CYS A 39 12.39 20.96 4.21
C CYS A 39 13.51 20.75 5.23
N LEU A 40 13.51 19.64 5.96
CA LEU A 40 14.54 19.32 6.97
C LEU A 40 15.75 18.59 6.39
N SER A 41 15.58 17.89 5.27
CA SER A 41 16.69 17.30 4.53
C SER A 41 17.61 18.41 4.04
N ARG A 42 18.92 18.14 3.94
CA ARG A 42 19.97 19.12 3.60
C ARG A 42 19.90 19.65 2.15
N GLN A 43 18.77 19.45 1.45
CA GLN A 43 18.54 19.82 0.05
C GLN A 43 19.62 19.26 -0.88
N ASP A 44 20.03 18.02 -0.63
CA ASP A 44 20.87 17.31 -1.60
C ASP A 44 19.98 16.92 -2.77
N ILE A 45 20.29 17.45 -3.95
CA ILE A 45 19.53 17.25 -5.18
C ILE A 45 20.43 16.51 -6.15
N ASP A 46 19.95 15.37 -6.65
CA ASP A 46 20.66 14.59 -7.66
C ASP A 46 20.74 15.36 -9.00
N THR A 47 21.64 14.92 -9.87
CA THR A 47 21.81 15.36 -11.27
C THR A 47 20.51 15.40 -12.08
N ASP A 48 19.54 14.53 -11.74
CA ASP A 48 18.21 14.48 -12.37
C ASP A 48 17.19 15.46 -11.74
N GLY A 49 17.55 16.23 -10.71
CA GLY A 49 16.67 17.20 -10.05
C GLY A 49 15.80 16.62 -8.92
N TYR A 50 16.09 15.40 -8.45
CA TYR A 50 15.34 14.75 -7.37
C TYR A 50 15.96 15.01 -6.00
N TYR A 51 15.11 15.20 -4.99
CA TYR A 51 15.54 15.31 -3.60
C TYR A 51 16.07 13.97 -3.07
N CYS A 52 17.32 13.95 -2.61
CA CYS A 52 17.96 12.81 -1.98
C CYS A 52 17.60 12.76 -0.50
N LEU A 53 16.64 11.92 -0.13
CA LEU A 53 16.22 11.73 1.24
C LEU A 53 16.86 10.48 1.84
N SER A 54 17.39 10.61 3.07
CA SER A 54 17.78 9.46 3.87
C SER A 54 16.51 8.85 4.48
N ALA A 55 16.30 7.55 4.28
CA ALA A 55 15.11 6.88 4.76
C ALA A 55 15.41 5.49 5.31
N ILE A 56 14.56 5.06 6.24
CA ILE A 56 14.51 3.70 6.79
C ILE A 56 13.36 2.97 6.10
N VAL A 57 13.61 1.76 5.65
CA VAL A 57 12.59 0.92 5.01
C VAL A 57 12.26 -0.24 5.93
N ASP A 58 10.98 -0.44 6.19
CA ASP A 58 10.47 -1.60 6.91
C ASP A 58 9.34 -2.25 6.10
N GLY A 59 9.08 -3.52 6.35
CA GLY A 59 8.05 -4.24 5.64
C GLY A 59 7.79 -5.61 6.22
N GLY A 60 6.53 -6.04 6.11
CA GLY A 60 6.06 -7.26 6.71
C GLY A 60 5.13 -8.06 5.81
N TRP A 61 5.25 -9.38 5.91
CA TRP A 61 4.23 -10.31 5.47
C TRP A 61 3.55 -10.89 6.71
N CYS A 62 2.30 -10.49 6.96
CA CYS A 62 1.57 -10.98 8.13
C CYS A 62 1.46 -12.52 8.08
N LYS A 63 1.61 -13.20 9.22
CA LYS A 63 1.23 -14.61 9.32
C LYS A 63 -0.27 -14.73 9.53
N ARG A 64 -0.93 -15.71 8.89
CA ARG A 64 -2.32 -16.05 9.16
C ARG A 64 -2.38 -17.04 10.32
N SER A 65 -3.27 -16.81 11.27
CA SER A 65 -3.39 -17.59 12.51
C SER A 65 -4.37 -18.78 12.43
N TYR A 66 -5.06 -18.99 11.30
CA TYR A 66 -6.02 -20.08 11.17
C TYR A 66 -5.34 -21.43 10.87
N GLY A 67 -5.10 -22.21 11.93
CA GLY A 67 -4.86 -23.66 11.92
C GLY A 67 -3.54 -24.15 11.33
N HIS A 68 -2.92 -23.37 10.44
CA HIS A 68 -1.67 -23.69 9.76
C HIS A 68 -0.89 -22.39 9.56
N GLY A 69 0.43 -22.41 9.82
CA GLY A 69 1.32 -21.24 9.81
C GLY A 69 1.62 -20.66 8.43
N TYR A 70 0.58 -20.40 7.62
CA TYR A 70 0.72 -19.83 6.29
C TYR A 70 0.97 -18.32 6.35
N ASN A 71 1.88 -17.83 5.51
CA ASN A 71 2.06 -16.41 5.28
C ASN A 71 0.84 -15.84 4.54
N ALA A 72 0.45 -14.61 4.87
CA ALA A 72 -0.62 -13.92 4.18
C ALA A 72 -0.34 -13.79 2.68
N SER A 73 -1.40 -13.69 1.88
CA SER A 73 -1.25 -13.41 0.45
C SER A 73 -0.99 -11.93 0.17
N SER A 74 -0.86 -11.10 1.19
CA SER A 74 -0.62 -9.65 1.14
C SER A 74 0.61 -9.30 1.97
N GLY A 75 1.41 -8.37 1.48
CA GLY A 75 2.53 -7.76 2.19
C GLY A 75 2.42 -6.25 2.14
N VAL A 76 3.02 -5.60 3.14
CA VAL A 76 3.11 -4.14 3.23
C VAL A 76 4.58 -3.74 3.38
N ALA A 77 4.96 -2.65 2.74
CA ALA A 77 6.24 -1.99 2.92
C ALA A 77 5.98 -0.51 3.25
N VAL A 78 6.80 0.05 4.12
CA VAL A 78 6.75 1.45 4.53
C VAL A 78 8.14 2.07 4.38
N ILE A 79 8.16 3.34 4.01
CA ILE A 79 9.38 4.16 4.01
C ILE A 79 9.18 5.24 5.05
N ILE A 80 10.17 5.37 5.93
CA ILE A 80 10.18 6.29 7.06
C ILE A 80 11.30 7.30 6.81
N GLY A 81 10.97 8.59 6.82
CA GLY A 81 11.96 9.67 6.69
C GLY A 81 12.91 9.68 7.89
N MET A 82 14.22 9.80 7.65
CA MET A 82 15.18 9.78 8.75
C MET A 82 15.14 11.08 9.57
N ALA A 83 14.88 12.23 8.94
CA ALA A 83 14.86 13.50 9.66
C ALA A 83 13.61 13.65 10.52
N THR A 84 12.43 13.34 9.98
CA THR A 84 11.14 13.50 10.67
C THR A 84 10.75 12.28 11.50
N GLN A 85 11.33 11.10 11.21
CA GLN A 85 10.88 9.81 11.75
C GLN A 85 9.40 9.49 11.44
N LYS A 86 8.84 10.13 10.40
CA LYS A 86 7.46 9.92 9.95
C LYS A 86 7.41 9.01 8.73
N ILE A 87 6.28 8.34 8.54
CA ILE A 87 6.04 7.55 7.32
C ILE A 87 5.84 8.51 6.15
N ILE A 88 6.64 8.35 5.11
CA ILE A 88 6.58 9.14 3.87
C ILE A 88 6.07 8.32 2.69
N PHE A 89 5.98 6.99 2.83
CA PHE A 89 5.38 6.13 1.82
C PHE A 89 4.85 4.84 2.43
N ILE A 90 3.74 4.33 1.88
CA ILE A 90 3.18 3.01 2.19
C ILE A 90 2.86 2.31 0.88
N GLY A 91 3.33 1.06 0.74
CA GLY A 91 3.06 0.22 -0.42
C GLY A 91 2.48 -1.13 -0.01
N ILE A 92 1.29 -1.46 -0.54
CA ILE A 92 0.64 -2.76 -0.33
C ILE A 92 0.73 -3.59 -1.61
N ARG A 93 1.12 -4.87 -1.48
CA ARG A 93 1.22 -5.80 -2.61
C ARG A 93 0.64 -7.18 -2.26
N ASN A 94 -0.07 -7.76 -3.21
CA ASN A 94 -0.72 -9.04 -3.08
C ASN A 94 -0.11 -10.06 -4.05
N LYS A 95 0.10 -11.28 -3.56
CA LYS A 95 0.49 -12.43 -4.39
C LYS A 95 -0.60 -12.80 -5.40
N VAL A 96 -1.87 -12.61 -5.02
CA VAL A 96 -3.03 -12.99 -5.83
C VAL A 96 -4.06 -11.87 -5.78
N CYS A 97 -4.62 -11.51 -6.94
CA CYS A 97 -5.87 -10.76 -7.05
C CYS A 97 -6.98 -11.70 -7.53
N LEU A 98 -8.08 -11.76 -6.77
CA LEU A 98 -9.20 -12.65 -7.09
C LEU A 98 -9.96 -12.20 -8.34
N ILE A 99 -10.03 -10.89 -8.62
CA ILE A 99 -10.68 -10.36 -9.83
C ILE A 99 -9.86 -10.77 -11.05
N CYS A 100 -8.54 -10.50 -11.05
CA CYS A 100 -7.65 -10.95 -12.13
C CYS A 100 -7.75 -12.46 -12.35
N ARG A 101 -7.70 -13.26 -11.29
CA ARG A 101 -7.80 -14.73 -11.41
C ARG A 101 -9.15 -15.17 -11.98
N ALA A 102 -10.25 -14.48 -11.64
CA ALA A 102 -11.57 -14.78 -12.18
C ALA A 102 -11.67 -14.43 -13.67
N VAL A 103 -11.07 -13.32 -14.11
CA VAL A 103 -10.95 -12.95 -15.53
C VAL A 103 -10.07 -13.96 -16.28
N GLU A 104 -8.89 -14.29 -15.75
CA GLU A 104 -7.95 -15.27 -16.33
C GLU A 104 -8.59 -16.66 -16.50
N THR A 105 -9.49 -17.04 -15.59
CA THR A 105 -10.21 -18.33 -15.63
C THR A 105 -11.52 -18.28 -16.41
N GLY A 106 -11.85 -17.14 -17.04
CA GLY A 106 -13.07 -16.97 -17.84
C GLY A 106 -14.37 -16.96 -17.02
N ARG A 107 -14.30 -16.80 -15.69
CA ARG A 107 -15.48 -16.78 -14.81
C ARG A 107 -16.25 -15.46 -14.88
N ILE A 108 -15.54 -14.36 -15.14
CA ILE A 108 -16.11 -13.03 -15.30
C ILE A 108 -15.48 -12.34 -16.51
N PRO A 109 -16.20 -11.43 -17.19
CA PRO A 109 -15.60 -10.58 -18.20
C PRO A 109 -14.56 -9.64 -17.58
N ASP A 110 -13.71 -9.06 -18.43
CA ASP A 110 -12.73 -8.08 -17.98
C ASP A 110 -13.41 -6.93 -17.21
N LYS A 111 -12.81 -6.56 -16.08
CA LYS A 111 -13.37 -5.60 -15.15
C LYS A 111 -12.26 -4.72 -14.61
N ASN A 112 -12.38 -3.42 -14.87
CA ASN A 112 -11.49 -2.43 -14.28
C ASN A 112 -11.63 -2.45 -12.75
N HIS A 113 -10.50 -2.55 -12.06
CA HIS A 113 -10.43 -2.57 -10.61
C HIS A 113 -9.06 -2.11 -10.13
N ILE A 114 -9.00 -1.61 -8.90
CA ILE A 114 -7.73 -1.31 -8.24
C ILE A 114 -7.04 -2.64 -7.93
N CYS A 115 -5.92 -2.89 -8.61
CA CYS A 115 -5.21 -4.15 -8.52
C CYS A 115 -3.89 -4.00 -7.78
N TYR A 116 -3.81 -4.63 -6.61
CA TYR A 116 -2.59 -4.74 -5.83
C TYR A 116 -1.77 -5.99 -6.17
N LYS A 117 -2.12 -6.75 -7.22
CA LYS A 117 -1.37 -7.96 -7.63
C LYS A 117 0.06 -7.55 -7.97
N ASN A 118 1.03 -8.29 -7.47
CA ASN A 118 2.43 -8.08 -7.84
C ASN A 118 2.69 -8.64 -9.25
N TRP A 119 2.59 -7.79 -10.28
CA TRP A 119 2.59 -8.20 -11.69
C TRP A 119 3.96 -8.65 -12.22
N LYS A 120 5.08 -8.25 -11.61
CA LYS A 120 6.43 -8.43 -12.20
C LYS A 120 7.40 -9.29 -11.39
N GLY A 121 6.96 -9.98 -10.33
CA GLY A 121 7.75 -10.98 -9.58
C GLY A 121 8.94 -10.43 -8.78
N VAL A 122 9.58 -9.37 -9.25
CA VAL A 122 10.67 -8.66 -8.57
C VAL A 122 10.12 -7.33 -8.09
N PHE A 123 10.09 -7.14 -6.77
CA PHE A 123 9.95 -5.83 -6.17
C PHE A 123 11.27 -5.09 -6.38
N LEU A 124 11.51 -4.65 -7.62
CA LEU A 124 12.50 -3.63 -7.86
C LEU A 124 11.89 -2.33 -7.32
N LEU A 125 12.23 -1.99 -6.08
CA LEU A 125 12.38 -0.59 -5.69
C LEU A 125 13.50 -0.01 -6.56
N VAL A 126 13.24 0.20 -7.86
CA VAL A 126 14.07 1.14 -8.61
C VAL A 126 13.70 2.49 -8.02
N TRP A 127 14.67 3.09 -7.37
CA TRP A 127 14.64 4.41 -6.75
C TRP A 127 14.29 5.48 -7.80
N ARG A 128 13.00 5.63 -8.09
CA ARG A 128 12.39 6.75 -8.84
C ARG A 128 10.99 7.04 -8.28
N VAL A 129 10.91 7.11 -6.96
CA VAL A 129 9.73 7.53 -6.20
C VAL A 129 10.28 8.66 -5.33
N ILE A 130 10.16 9.93 -5.71
CA ILE A 130 8.95 10.75 -5.69
C ILE A 130 9.11 11.83 -6.78
N SER A 131 8.43 11.70 -7.91
CA SER A 131 8.16 12.84 -8.80
C SER A 131 6.85 13.49 -8.32
N LEU A 132 6.97 14.26 -7.25
CA LEU A 132 6.01 15.30 -6.83
C LEU A 132 6.83 16.56 -6.54
#